data_AF-C7J0Z8-F1
#
_entry.id   AF-C7J0Z8-F1
#
_cell.length_a   1.000
_cell.length_b   1.000
_cell.length_c   1.000
_cell.angle_alpha   90.00
_cell.angle_beta   90.00
_cell.angle_gamma   90.00
#
_symmetry.space_group_name_H-M   'P 1'
#
loop_
_entity.id
_entity.type
_entity.pdbx_description
1 polymer ?
#
loop_
_entity_poly.entity_id
_entity_poly.type
_entity_poly.pdbx_seq_one_letter_code
_entity_poly.pdbx_strand_id
1 'polypeptide(L)'
;FVETLQMKKLDMGCAIHDARANLPSIMPNLETLVIESVNEVVDAPMLPTKFIYLKHLTIRMITGSTISRPYDYFSLVSFINASPSLETLILNVTLRMVNESIFTDSQLRHIPEHHHGHLKSVKITGFSSAKSLVELTCYILNNAVSLECLTLDTIYGPRCDQDKYRRCFPMIDGVLTEAPRGLAAIRTYIEDKVPSTVNLTVLEPCSRCHVRRRVQTSSQSDNAVSI
;
A
#
# COMPACT_ATOMS: atom_id res chain seq x y z
N PHE A 1 22.92 37.08 -1.97
CA PHE A 1 22.48 35.78 -1.45
C PHE A 1 21.00 35.64 -1.75
N VAL A 2 20.65 34.90 -2.79
CA VAL A 2 19.24 34.60 -3.08
C VAL A 2 18.91 33.38 -2.23
N GLU A 3 18.20 33.60 -1.12
CA GLU A 3 17.50 32.52 -0.42
C GLU A 3 16.44 32.00 -1.40
N THR A 4 16.80 30.99 -2.18
CA THR A 4 15.80 30.16 -2.83
C THR A 4 15.02 29.50 -1.69
N LEU A 5 13.73 29.83 -1.56
CA LEU A 5 12.82 29.14 -0.66
C LEU A 5 12.90 27.64 -0.99
N GLN A 6 13.69 26.89 -0.23
CA GLN A 6 13.87 25.46 -0.47
C GLN A 6 12.58 24.78 -0.04
N MET A 7 11.76 24.42 -1.02
CA MET A 7 10.49 23.76 -0.76
C MET A 7 10.79 22.35 -0.24
N LYS A 8 10.67 22.16 1.08
CA LYS A 8 10.98 20.90 1.76
C LYS A 8 9.86 19.87 1.69
N LYS A 9 8.65 20.30 1.31
CA LYS A 9 7.45 19.47 1.21
C LYS A 9 6.77 19.68 -0.13
N LEU A 10 6.45 18.58 -0.81
CA LEU A 10 5.66 18.58 -2.04
C LEU A 10 4.46 17.65 -1.89
N ASP A 11 3.30 18.09 -2.36
CA ASP A 11 2.11 17.28 -2.56
C ASP A 11 1.69 17.43 -4.02
N MET A 12 1.64 16.33 -4.77
CA MET A 12 1.33 16.39 -6.19
C MET A 12 0.61 15.14 -6.70
N GLY A 13 -0.25 15.36 -7.70
CA GLY A 13 -0.80 14.29 -8.53
C GLY A 13 0.12 13.99 -9.71
N CYS A 14 0.72 12.80 -9.76
CA CYS A 14 1.55 12.35 -10.89
C CYS A 14 1.77 10.84 -10.93
N ALA A 15 2.37 10.36 -12.03
CA ALA A 15 2.93 9.02 -12.04
C ALA A 15 4.13 8.97 -11.08
N ILE A 16 4.25 7.90 -10.29
CA ILE A 16 5.37 7.77 -9.35
C ILE A 16 6.70 7.73 -10.12
N HIS A 17 6.70 7.15 -11.32
CA HIS A 17 7.84 7.17 -12.21
C HIS A 17 8.31 8.60 -12.51
N ASP A 18 7.42 9.50 -12.93
CA ASP A 18 7.78 10.89 -13.21
C ASP A 18 8.35 11.60 -11.98
N ALA A 19 7.72 11.37 -10.81
CA ALA A 19 8.20 11.91 -9.55
C ALA A 19 9.62 11.44 -9.25
N ARG A 20 9.86 10.13 -9.39
CA ARG A 20 11.15 9.50 -9.15
C ARG A 20 12.23 9.98 -10.13
N ALA A 21 11.89 10.18 -11.40
CA ALA A 21 12.84 10.58 -12.43
C ALA A 21 13.28 12.04 -12.28
N ASN A 22 12.32 12.94 -12.06
CA ASN A 22 12.53 14.37 -12.26
C ASN A 22 12.70 15.15 -10.95
N LEU A 23 12.02 14.75 -9.87
CA LEU A 23 12.05 15.56 -8.64
C LEU A 23 13.41 15.62 -7.94
N PRO A 24 14.28 14.59 -7.96
CA PRO A 24 15.60 14.72 -7.34
C PRO A 24 16.45 15.85 -7.94
N SER A 25 16.29 16.17 -9.23
CA SER A 25 17.03 17.24 -9.89
C SER A 25 16.35 18.61 -9.72
N ILE A 26 15.02 18.65 -9.70
CA ILE A 26 14.24 19.88 -9.55
C ILE A 26 14.24 20.35 -8.08
N MET A 27 14.16 19.43 -7.13
CA MET A 27 14.08 19.68 -5.69
C MET A 27 15.06 18.78 -4.93
N PRO A 28 16.38 19.04 -5.04
CA PRO A 28 17.39 18.18 -4.43
C PRO A 28 17.29 18.11 -2.91
N ASN A 29 16.78 19.15 -2.25
CA ASN A 29 16.68 19.26 -0.78
C ASN A 29 15.29 18.87 -0.23
N LEU A 30 14.51 18.11 -1.00
CA LEU A 30 13.17 17.66 -0.60
C LEU A 30 13.26 16.69 0.59
N GLU A 31 12.57 17.00 1.68
CA GLU A 31 12.55 16.16 2.90
C GLU A 31 11.25 15.36 3.05
N THR A 32 10.14 15.88 2.51
CA THR A 32 8.82 15.25 2.54
C THR A 32 8.19 15.25 1.14
N LEU A 33 7.71 14.10 0.70
CA LEU A 33 7.03 13.94 -0.58
C LEU A 33 5.73 13.16 -0.40
N VAL A 34 4.64 13.74 -0.90
CA VAL A 34 3.34 13.09 -1.03
C VAL A 34 3.03 12.97 -2.52
N ILE A 35 2.80 11.74 -2.98
CA ILE A 35 2.41 11.44 -4.36
C ILE A 35 1.00 10.88 -4.34
N GLU A 36 0.13 11.47 -5.13
CA GLU A 36 -1.18 10.92 -5.47
C GLU A 36 -1.11 10.38 -6.90
N SER A 37 -1.24 9.06 -7.05
CA SER A 37 -1.09 8.41 -8.36
C SER A 37 -2.35 7.67 -8.74
N VAL A 38 -2.82 7.90 -9.97
CA VAL A 38 -4.07 7.35 -10.50
C VAL A 38 -3.84 6.17 -11.45
N ASN A 39 -2.67 6.12 -12.12
CA ASN A 39 -2.24 5.05 -13.02
C ASN A 39 -0.70 5.11 -13.20
N GLU A 40 -0.06 3.96 -13.43
CA GLU A 40 1.34 3.91 -13.86
C GLU A 40 1.50 3.29 -15.24
N VAL A 41 2.31 3.94 -16.07
CA VAL A 41 2.91 3.35 -17.27
C VAL A 41 4.35 3.03 -16.91
N VAL A 42 4.66 1.75 -16.82
CA VAL A 42 5.96 1.24 -16.36
C VAL A 42 6.80 0.87 -17.58
N ASP A 43 7.41 1.83 -18.27
CA ASP A 43 8.34 1.49 -19.38
C ASP A 43 9.47 2.50 -19.62
N ALA A 44 9.57 3.61 -18.87
CA ALA A 44 10.65 4.55 -19.09
C ALA A 44 11.92 4.17 -18.28
N PRO A 45 13.12 4.15 -18.88
CA PRO A 45 14.36 3.96 -18.15
C PRO A 45 14.58 5.14 -17.19
N MET A 46 14.88 4.83 -15.93
CA MET A 46 15.04 5.84 -14.88
C MET A 46 16.49 6.29 -14.78
N LEU A 47 16.71 7.59 -14.65
CA LEU A 47 18.03 8.14 -14.33
C LEU A 47 18.48 7.66 -12.93
N PRO A 48 19.79 7.51 -12.68
CA PRO A 48 20.33 7.12 -11.38
C PRO A 48 20.32 8.29 -10.38
N THR A 49 19.23 9.04 -10.33
CA THR A 49 19.05 10.19 -9.45
C THR A 49 18.58 9.73 -8.06
N LYS A 50 18.99 10.45 -7.01
CA LYS A 50 18.71 10.09 -5.61
C LYS A 50 18.12 11.26 -4.83
N PHE A 51 17.11 10.96 -4.02
CA PHE A 51 16.56 11.84 -3.00
C PHE A 51 17.39 11.74 -1.72
N ILE A 52 18.54 12.42 -1.70
CA ILE A 52 19.50 12.31 -0.58
C ILE A 52 18.91 12.78 0.75
N TYR A 53 17.96 13.72 0.73
CA TYR A 53 17.38 14.31 1.96
C TYR A 53 15.94 13.88 2.25
N LEU A 54 15.34 13.02 1.42
CA LEU A 54 13.94 12.63 1.60
C LEU A 54 13.83 11.69 2.80
N LYS A 55 13.11 12.15 3.82
CA LYS A 55 12.84 11.44 5.08
C LYS A 55 11.45 10.85 5.12
N HIS A 56 10.48 11.53 4.50
CA HIS A 56 9.08 11.15 4.59
C HIS A 56 8.47 10.98 3.20
N LEU A 57 8.07 9.74 2.87
CA LEU A 57 7.41 9.42 1.61
C LEU A 57 6.00 8.91 1.90
N THR A 58 5.01 9.59 1.32
CA THR A 58 3.63 9.09 1.27
C THR A 58 3.22 8.88 -0.17
N ILE A 59 2.75 7.68 -0.48
CA ILE A 59 2.27 7.30 -1.79
C ILE A 59 0.80 6.89 -1.65
N ARG A 60 -0.08 7.61 -2.35
CA ARG A 60 -1.52 7.35 -2.41
C ARG A 60 -1.85 6.77 -3.78
N MET A 61 -2.09 5.47 -3.82
CA MET A 61 -2.56 4.76 -5.00
C MET A 61 -4.08 4.91 -5.07
N ILE A 62 -4.52 5.86 -5.88
CA ILE A 62 -5.95 6.10 -6.11
C ILE A 62 -6.36 5.33 -7.35
N THR A 63 -7.48 4.65 -7.26
CA THR A 63 -8.02 3.93 -8.40
C THR A 63 -8.58 4.90 -9.43
N GLY A 64 -7.93 4.95 -10.60
CA GLY A 64 -8.53 5.36 -11.87
C GLY A 64 -9.55 4.34 -12.39
N SER A 65 -10.11 4.58 -13.57
CA SER A 65 -11.18 3.76 -14.19
C SER A 65 -10.89 2.25 -14.24
N THR A 66 -11.93 1.44 -14.47
CA THR A 66 -11.98 -0.03 -14.45
C THR A 66 -11.08 -0.78 -15.45
N ILE A 67 -10.17 -0.07 -16.14
CA ILE A 67 -9.33 -0.60 -17.23
C ILE A 67 -7.82 -0.46 -16.89
N SER A 68 -7.47 -0.07 -15.67
CA SER A 68 -6.06 0.05 -15.25
C SER A 68 -5.40 -1.33 -15.16
N ARG A 69 -4.20 -1.49 -15.74
CA ARG A 69 -3.35 -2.66 -15.53
C ARG A 69 -3.07 -2.87 -14.02
N PRO A 70 -2.83 -4.12 -13.58
CA PRO A 70 -2.34 -4.39 -12.23
C PRO A 70 -1.08 -3.57 -11.96
N TYR A 71 -1.05 -2.85 -10.84
CA TYR A 71 0.16 -2.15 -10.42
C TYR A 71 1.11 -3.15 -9.75
N ASP A 72 2.35 -3.25 -10.24
CA ASP A 72 3.35 -4.07 -9.55
C ASP A 72 3.93 -3.32 -8.35
N TYR A 73 3.37 -3.50 -7.15
CA TYR A 73 3.83 -2.82 -5.93
C TYR A 73 5.32 -3.00 -5.63
N PHE A 74 5.93 -4.07 -6.14
CA PHE A 74 7.36 -4.31 -5.99
C PHE A 74 8.22 -3.27 -6.74
N SER A 75 7.67 -2.57 -7.75
CA SER A 75 8.34 -1.47 -8.45
C SER A 75 8.77 -0.33 -7.51
N LEU A 76 8.07 -0.16 -6.38
CA LEU A 76 8.36 0.85 -5.36
C LEU A 76 9.72 0.64 -4.68
N VAL A 77 10.28 -0.58 -4.72
CA VAL A 77 11.66 -0.87 -4.26
C VAL A 77 12.64 0.09 -4.92
N SER A 78 12.42 0.42 -6.18
CA SER A 78 13.23 1.39 -6.89
C SER A 78 13.26 2.72 -6.12
N PHE A 79 12.10 3.27 -5.73
CA PHE A 79 11.96 4.54 -5.00
C PHE A 79 12.67 4.51 -3.66
N ILE A 80 12.51 3.42 -2.91
CA ILE A 80 13.17 3.22 -1.62
C ILE A 80 14.70 3.23 -1.82
N ASN A 81 15.23 2.54 -2.84
CA ASN A 81 16.66 2.54 -3.18
C ASN A 81 17.21 3.91 -3.60
N ALA A 82 16.35 4.80 -4.13
CA ALA A 82 16.75 6.17 -4.45
C ALA A 82 16.66 7.12 -3.26
N SER A 83 16.20 6.66 -2.09
CA SER A 83 15.90 7.50 -0.92
C SER A 83 16.70 7.03 0.31
N PRO A 84 18.04 7.21 0.31
CA PRO A 84 18.92 6.63 1.34
C PRO A 84 18.69 7.15 2.77
N SER A 85 18.05 8.32 2.91
CA SER A 85 17.71 8.94 4.20
C SER A 85 16.25 8.74 4.58
N LEU A 86 15.52 7.85 3.91
CA LEU A 86 14.09 7.65 4.15
C LEU A 86 13.88 7.08 5.55
N GLU A 87 13.09 7.79 6.37
CA GLU A 87 12.76 7.43 7.74
C GLU A 87 11.35 6.82 7.85
N THR A 88 10.41 7.31 7.03
CA THR A 88 9.01 6.87 7.07
C THR A 88 8.44 6.64 5.67
N LEU A 89 7.79 5.50 5.48
CA LEU A 89 7.03 5.17 4.27
C LEU A 89 5.55 4.94 4.60
N ILE A 90 4.67 5.69 3.96
CA ILE A 90 3.22 5.47 4.02
C ILE A 90 2.72 5.11 2.63
N LEU A 91 2.21 3.90 2.47
CA LEU A 91 1.59 3.43 1.24
C LEU A 91 0.09 3.25 1.46
N ASN A 92 -0.72 3.99 0.71
CA ASN A 92 -2.16 3.88 0.76
C ASN A 92 -2.68 3.24 -0.52
N VAL A 93 -3.15 2.00 -0.42
CA VAL A 93 -3.61 1.21 -1.56
C VAL A 93 -5.14 1.16 -1.59
N THR A 94 -5.73 1.67 -2.66
CA THR A 94 -7.18 1.52 -2.86
C THR A 94 -7.48 0.15 -3.47
N LEU A 95 -8.21 -0.70 -2.76
CA LEU A 95 -8.48 -2.13 -3.04
C LEU A 95 -9.27 -2.45 -4.33
N ARG A 96 -9.40 -1.54 -5.30
CA ARG A 96 -10.03 -1.86 -6.61
C ARG A 96 -9.02 -2.40 -7.65
N MET A 97 -7.75 -2.53 -7.30
CA MET A 97 -6.73 -3.02 -8.24
C MET A 97 -6.79 -4.55 -8.33
N VAL A 98 -6.97 -5.05 -9.56
CA VAL A 98 -6.92 -6.48 -9.86
C VAL A 98 -5.46 -6.87 -9.93
N ASN A 99 -4.92 -7.41 -8.82
CA ASN A 99 -3.57 -7.95 -8.77
C ASN A 99 -3.62 -9.46 -8.62
N GLU A 100 -2.64 -10.15 -9.18
CA GLU A 100 -2.44 -11.56 -8.90
C GLU A 100 -2.21 -11.78 -7.41
N SER A 101 -2.86 -12.81 -6.88
CA SER A 101 -2.82 -13.11 -5.46
C SER A 101 -1.66 -14.03 -5.13
N ILE A 102 -1.04 -13.87 -3.97
CA ILE A 102 0.02 -14.77 -3.50
C ILE A 102 -0.44 -16.24 -3.40
N PHE A 103 -1.75 -16.48 -3.23
CA PHE A 103 -2.33 -17.82 -3.20
C PHE A 103 -2.53 -18.49 -4.57
N THR A 104 -2.36 -17.77 -5.68
CA THR A 104 -2.42 -18.40 -7.03
C THR A 104 -1.05 -18.91 -7.46
N ASP A 105 0.01 -18.19 -7.10
CA ASP A 105 1.40 -18.59 -7.27
C ASP A 105 2.23 -18.09 -6.09
N SER A 106 2.58 -19.00 -5.19
CA SER A 106 3.28 -18.71 -3.94
C SER A 106 4.79 -18.51 -4.09
N GLN A 107 5.35 -18.65 -5.30
CA GLN A 107 6.78 -18.44 -5.52
C GLN A 107 7.11 -16.94 -5.48
N LEU A 108 7.67 -16.46 -4.37
CA LEU A 108 8.11 -15.07 -4.25
C LEU A 108 9.33 -14.80 -5.14
N ARG A 109 9.41 -13.60 -5.71
CA ARG A 109 10.64 -13.12 -6.37
C ARG A 109 11.85 -13.23 -5.45
N HIS A 110 13.02 -13.45 -6.05
CA HIS A 110 14.28 -13.32 -5.33
C HIS A 110 14.41 -11.90 -4.78
N ILE A 111 14.61 -11.78 -3.47
CA ILE A 111 14.72 -10.50 -2.78
C ILE A 111 16.17 -10.03 -2.92
N PRO A 112 16.45 -8.94 -3.66
CA PRO A 112 17.80 -8.42 -3.72
C PRO A 112 18.18 -7.84 -2.36
N GLU A 113 19.40 -8.11 -1.92
CA GLU A 113 19.97 -7.51 -0.71
C GLU A 113 20.30 -6.03 -0.95
N HIS A 114 19.82 -5.19 -0.05
CA HIS A 114 20.09 -3.76 0.01
C HIS A 114 19.98 -3.28 1.47
N HIS A 115 20.65 -2.20 1.82
CA HIS A 115 20.70 -1.76 3.22
C HIS A 115 19.98 -0.42 3.36
N HIS A 116 18.78 -0.43 3.95
CA HIS A 116 17.98 0.76 4.25
C HIS A 116 18.18 1.15 5.72
N GLY A 117 19.30 1.82 6.00
CA GLY A 117 19.75 2.11 7.36
C GLY A 117 18.93 3.14 8.15
N HIS A 118 18.04 3.89 7.50
CA HIS A 118 17.27 4.95 8.16
C HIS A 118 15.78 4.67 8.27
N LEU A 119 15.24 3.66 7.56
CA LEU A 119 13.81 3.42 7.49
C LEU A 119 13.31 2.81 8.79
N LYS A 120 12.56 3.60 9.57
CA LYS A 120 12.09 3.24 10.91
C LYS A 120 10.62 2.86 10.97
N SER A 121 9.79 3.48 10.13
CA SER A 121 8.34 3.31 10.19
C SER A 121 7.74 3.07 8.82
N VAL A 122 6.98 1.99 8.69
CA VAL A 122 6.24 1.66 7.47
C VAL A 122 4.78 1.43 7.82
N LYS A 123 3.89 2.10 7.07
CA LYS A 123 2.46 1.90 7.15
C LYS A 123 1.89 1.60 5.77
N ILE A 124 1.24 0.46 5.63
CA ILE A 124 0.52 0.09 4.42
C ILE A 124 -0.97 0.01 4.77
N THR A 125 -1.81 0.78 4.07
CA THR A 125 -3.28 0.70 4.18
C THR A 125 -3.91 0.12 2.94
N GLY A 126 -5.04 -0.57 3.09
CA GLY A 126 -5.62 -1.40 2.04
C GLY A 126 -4.75 -2.60 1.66
N PHE A 127 -4.07 -3.19 2.64
CA PHE A 127 -3.25 -4.39 2.45
C PHE A 127 -4.11 -5.56 1.97
N SER A 128 -3.78 -6.12 0.80
CA SER A 128 -4.52 -7.20 0.13
C SER A 128 -3.68 -8.46 -0.03
N SER A 129 -4.24 -9.47 -0.70
CA SER A 129 -3.49 -10.68 -1.05
C SER A 129 -2.57 -10.51 -2.27
N ALA A 130 -2.44 -9.29 -2.81
CA ALA A 130 -1.59 -9.01 -3.97
C ALA A 130 -0.15 -9.48 -3.74
N LYS A 131 0.32 -10.38 -4.62
CA LYS A 131 1.66 -10.98 -4.54
C LYS A 131 2.77 -9.93 -4.43
N SER A 132 2.73 -8.91 -5.29
CA SER A 132 3.71 -7.82 -5.30
C SER A 132 3.71 -6.98 -4.03
N LEU A 133 2.60 -6.88 -3.30
CA LEU A 133 2.53 -6.16 -2.02
C LEU A 133 3.15 -6.98 -0.89
N VAL A 134 2.91 -8.30 -0.90
CA VAL A 134 3.58 -9.24 0.01
C VAL A 134 5.09 -9.25 -0.26
N GLU A 135 5.51 -9.26 -1.53
CA GLU A 135 6.91 -9.19 -1.93
C GLU A 135 7.57 -7.88 -1.47
N LEU A 136 6.91 -6.73 -1.67
CA LEU A 136 7.40 -5.43 -1.18
C LEU A 136 7.58 -5.44 0.34
N THR A 137 6.64 -6.02 1.06
CA THR A 137 6.69 -6.07 2.53
C THR A 137 7.82 -6.98 3.01
N CYS A 138 8.01 -8.14 2.37
CA CYS A 138 9.14 -9.02 2.65
C CYS A 138 10.48 -8.34 2.34
N TYR A 139 10.55 -7.58 1.22
CA TYR A 139 11.74 -6.80 0.88
C TYR A 139 12.07 -5.78 1.98
N ILE A 140 11.08 -5.04 2.48
CA ILE A 140 11.28 -4.07 3.55
C ILE A 140 11.80 -4.76 4.82
N LEU A 141 11.17 -5.85 5.25
CA LEU A 141 11.59 -6.59 6.44
C LEU A 141 13.04 -7.10 6.35
N ASN A 142 13.45 -7.57 5.18
CA ASN A 142 14.80 -8.10 4.98
C ASN A 142 15.88 -7.01 4.91
N ASN A 143 15.54 -5.80 4.46
CA ASN A 143 16.51 -4.78 4.06
C ASN A 143 16.52 -3.53 4.97
N ALA A 144 15.45 -3.27 5.72
CA ALA A 144 15.33 -2.15 6.65
C ALA A 144 15.79 -2.53 8.06
N VAL A 145 17.10 -2.55 8.27
CA VAL A 145 17.73 -2.96 9.56
C VAL A 145 17.32 -2.09 10.76
N SER A 146 16.93 -0.84 10.51
CA SER A 146 16.50 0.12 11.54
C SER A 146 14.98 0.19 11.69
N LEU A 147 14.24 -0.76 11.10
CA LEU A 147 12.79 -0.77 11.19
C LEU A 147 12.35 -0.99 12.64
N GLU A 148 11.48 -0.10 13.13
CA GLU A 148 10.94 -0.14 14.48
C GLU A 148 9.45 -0.48 14.43
N CYS A 149 8.72 0.04 13.44
CA CYS A 149 7.27 -0.10 13.33
C CYS A 149 6.84 -0.56 11.93
N LEU A 150 6.03 -1.61 11.86
CA LEU A 150 5.33 -2.05 10.66
C LEU A 150 3.83 -2.10 10.93
N THR A 151 3.05 -1.27 10.25
CA THR A 151 1.58 -1.28 10.32
C THR A 151 0.99 -1.79 9.01
N LEU A 152 0.23 -2.88 9.07
CA LEU A 152 -0.49 -3.46 7.94
C LEU A 152 -1.99 -3.35 8.20
N ASP A 153 -2.62 -2.37 7.58
CA ASP A 153 -4.06 -2.15 7.63
C ASP A 153 -4.71 -2.73 6.39
N THR A 154 -5.58 -3.72 6.58
CA THR A 154 -6.29 -4.39 5.48
C THR A 154 -7.42 -3.56 4.86
N ILE A 155 -7.70 -2.38 5.42
CA ILE A 155 -8.73 -1.47 4.90
C ILE A 155 -8.11 -0.12 4.53
N TYR A 156 -8.66 0.48 3.47
CA TYR A 156 -8.41 1.87 3.14
C TYR A 156 -9.68 2.68 3.43
N GLY A 157 -9.60 3.60 4.39
CA GLY A 157 -10.72 4.45 4.77
C GLY A 157 -10.94 4.54 6.28
N PRO A 158 -11.92 5.35 6.72
CA PRO A 158 -12.14 5.62 8.13
C PRO A 158 -12.75 4.42 8.85
N ARG A 159 -12.25 4.20 10.08
CA ARG A 159 -12.67 3.14 11.00
C ARG A 159 -13.67 3.68 12.02
N CYS A 160 -14.47 2.80 12.64
CA CYS A 160 -15.46 3.19 13.65
C CYS A 160 -14.85 3.55 15.02
N ASP A 161 -13.57 3.24 15.23
CA ASP A 161 -12.78 3.53 16.44
C ASP A 161 -11.97 4.84 16.33
N GLN A 162 -11.89 5.43 15.13
CA GLN A 162 -11.24 6.72 14.87
C GLN A 162 -12.33 7.81 14.77
N ASP A 163 -12.36 8.67 15.80
CA ASP A 163 -13.27 9.80 16.09
C ASP A 163 -14.28 10.35 15.05
N LYS A 164 -15.43 10.81 15.59
CA LYS A 164 -16.66 11.40 14.98
C LYS A 164 -17.58 10.50 14.15
N TYR A 165 -17.11 9.39 13.59
CA TYR A 165 -17.95 8.51 12.76
C TYR A 165 -18.40 7.26 13.53
N ARG A 166 -19.66 7.23 13.97
CA ARG A 166 -20.26 6.04 14.64
C ARG A 166 -20.50 4.84 13.70
N ARG A 167 -20.09 4.92 12.44
CA ARG A 167 -20.32 3.90 11.41
C ARG A 167 -19.12 3.83 10.48
N CYS A 168 -18.72 2.62 10.10
CA CYS A 168 -17.82 2.45 8.97
C CYS A 168 -18.56 2.73 7.65
N PHE A 169 -17.83 3.16 6.63
CA PHE A 169 -18.38 3.24 5.29
C PHE A 169 -18.64 1.83 4.75
N PRO A 170 -19.71 1.64 3.95
CA PRO A 170 -19.96 0.38 3.28
C PRO A 170 -18.73 -0.05 2.49
N MET A 171 -18.27 -1.28 2.71
CA MET A 171 -17.23 -1.86 1.88
C MET A 171 -17.83 -2.29 0.55
N ILE A 172 -17.14 -1.98 -0.55
CA ILE A 172 -17.41 -2.61 -1.83
C ILE A 172 -17.07 -4.10 -1.74
N ASP A 173 -17.75 -4.95 -2.51
CA ASP A 173 -17.60 -6.41 -2.43
C ASP A 173 -16.15 -6.91 -2.60
N GLY A 174 -15.35 -6.22 -3.42
CA GLY A 174 -13.92 -6.52 -3.57
C GLY A 174 -13.15 -6.41 -2.26
N VAL A 175 -13.44 -5.41 -1.43
CA VAL A 175 -12.78 -5.21 -0.13
C VAL A 175 -13.20 -6.29 0.87
N LEU A 176 -14.48 -6.67 0.90
CA LEU A 176 -14.98 -7.75 1.76
C LEU A 176 -14.35 -9.10 1.41
N THR A 177 -13.94 -9.27 0.15
CA THR A 177 -13.28 -10.48 -0.33
C THR A 177 -11.78 -10.43 -0.07
N GLU A 178 -11.13 -9.29 -0.33
CA GLU A 178 -9.68 -9.16 -0.22
C GLU A 178 -9.17 -8.97 1.21
N ALA A 179 -9.89 -8.27 2.09
CA ALA A 179 -9.36 -8.03 3.43
C ALA A 179 -9.11 -9.34 4.22
N PRO A 180 -10.01 -10.35 4.22
CA PRO A 180 -9.70 -11.65 4.82
C PRO A 180 -8.51 -12.37 4.16
N ARG A 181 -8.35 -12.24 2.84
CA ARG A 181 -7.20 -12.83 2.13
C ARG A 181 -5.90 -12.09 2.46
N GLY A 182 -5.95 -10.78 2.63
CA GLY A 182 -4.84 -9.97 3.10
C GLY A 182 -4.39 -10.40 4.50
N LEU A 183 -5.32 -10.63 5.42
CA LEU A 183 -5.01 -11.18 6.75
C LEU A 183 -4.37 -12.56 6.67
N ALA A 184 -4.90 -13.45 5.85
CA ALA A 184 -4.29 -14.77 5.62
C ALA A 184 -2.88 -14.65 5.05
N ALA A 185 -2.64 -13.70 4.13
CA ALA A 185 -1.33 -13.47 3.54
C ALA A 185 -0.33 -12.94 4.58
N ILE A 186 -0.77 -12.05 5.48
CA ILE A 186 0.06 -11.55 6.59
C ILE A 186 0.50 -12.71 7.49
N ARG A 187 -0.45 -13.52 7.96
CA ARG A 187 -0.20 -14.67 8.84
C ARG A 187 0.73 -15.70 8.20
N THR A 188 0.59 -15.92 6.89
CA THR A 188 1.31 -16.99 6.20
C THR A 188 2.70 -16.57 5.73
N TYR A 189 2.89 -15.32 5.31
CA TYR A 189 4.09 -14.90 4.59
C TYR A 189 4.89 -13.80 5.26
N ILE A 190 4.34 -13.14 6.28
CA ILE A 190 4.92 -11.94 6.89
C ILE A 190 5.26 -12.16 8.36
N GLU A 191 4.32 -12.67 9.17
CA GLU A 191 4.49 -12.78 10.63
C GLU A 191 5.80 -13.48 11.03
N ASP A 192 6.10 -14.64 10.45
CA ASP A 192 7.33 -15.41 10.74
C ASP A 192 8.62 -14.72 10.29
N LYS A 193 8.52 -13.69 9.43
CA LYS A 193 9.68 -12.91 8.95
C LYS A 193 9.90 -11.63 9.74
N VAL A 194 8.98 -11.25 10.63
CA VAL A 194 9.12 -10.02 11.41
C VAL A 194 10.18 -10.22 12.49
N PRO A 195 11.28 -9.43 12.50
CA PRO A 195 12.24 -9.47 13.59
C PRO A 195 11.57 -9.10 14.92
N SER A 196 12.01 -9.71 16.02
CA SER A 196 11.45 -9.44 17.36
C SER A 196 11.60 -7.99 17.84
N THR A 197 12.49 -7.22 17.20
CA THR A 197 12.69 -5.78 17.46
C THR A 197 11.65 -4.89 16.78
N VAL A 198 10.91 -5.42 15.81
CA VAL A 198 9.92 -4.67 15.03
C VAL A 198 8.54 -4.86 15.66
N ASN A 199 7.86 -3.76 15.95
CA ASN A 199 6.46 -3.78 16.37
C ASN A 199 5.55 -3.93 15.14
N LEU A 200 5.01 -5.14 14.92
CA LEU A 200 3.99 -5.41 13.92
C LEU A 200 2.59 -5.09 14.46
N THR A 201 1.91 -4.14 13.83
CA THR A 201 0.50 -3.84 14.08
C THR A 201 -0.34 -4.24 12.87
N VAL A 202 -1.23 -5.21 13.04
CA VAL A 202 -2.18 -5.64 12.00
C VAL A 202 -3.56 -5.08 12.32
N LEU A 203 -4.16 -4.36 11.37
CA LEU A 203 -5.50 -3.81 11.54
C LEU A 203 -6.50 -4.53 10.63
N GLU A 204 -7.42 -5.26 11.27
CA GLU A 204 -8.49 -6.03 10.61
C GLU A 204 -9.72 -5.16 10.31
N PRO A 205 -10.63 -5.58 9.40
CA PRO A 205 -11.92 -4.94 9.21
C PRO A 205 -12.77 -4.93 10.48
N CYS A 206 -13.68 -3.96 10.60
CA CYS A 206 -14.59 -3.94 11.74
C CYS A 206 -15.59 -5.10 11.65
N SER A 207 -15.52 -6.03 12.60
CA SER A 207 -16.42 -7.19 12.68
C SER A 207 -17.91 -6.84 12.81
N ARG A 208 -18.25 -5.61 13.21
CA ARG A 208 -19.64 -5.13 13.34
C ARG A 208 -20.17 -4.46 12.09
N CYS A 209 -19.32 -3.73 11.37
CA CYS A 209 -19.74 -2.88 10.26
C CYS A 209 -19.42 -3.50 8.89
N HIS A 210 -18.46 -4.42 8.83
CA HIS A 210 -17.95 -5.01 7.59
C HIS A 210 -18.32 -6.50 7.48
N VAL A 211 -19.58 -6.80 7.83
CA VAL A 211 -20.18 -8.13 7.63
C VAL A 211 -20.87 -8.16 6.28
N ARG A 212 -20.57 -9.17 5.46
CA ARG A 212 -21.29 -9.45 4.21
C ARG A 212 -22.75 -9.70 4.57
N ARG A 213 -23.68 -8.79 4.21
CA ARG A 213 -25.12 -9.04 4.41
C ARG A 213 -25.48 -10.29 3.61
N ARG A 214 -25.86 -11.37 4.29
CA ARG A 214 -26.51 -12.51 3.63
C ARG A 214 -27.78 -11.96 2.98
N VAL A 215 -27.83 -11.96 1.66
CA VAL A 215 -29.09 -11.78 0.95
C VAL A 215 -29.97 -12.94 1.42
N GLN A 216 -31.03 -12.64 2.18
CA GLN A 216 -32.08 -13.60 2.41
C GLN A 216 -32.74 -13.81 1.05
N THR A 217 -32.42 -14.93 0.39
CA THR A 217 -33.25 -15.42 -0.71
C THR A 217 -34.57 -15.86 -0.06
N SER A 218 -35.57 -14.98 -0.09
CA SER A 218 -36.94 -15.39 0.18
C SER A 218 -37.36 -16.35 -0.93
N SER A 219 -37.23 -17.64 -0.67
CA SER A 219 -37.95 -18.67 -1.41
C SER A 219 -39.44 -18.45 -1.15
N GLN A 220 -40.13 -17.75 -2.05
CA GLN A 220 -41.59 -17.87 -2.13
C GLN A 220 -41.88 -19.21 -2.79
N SER A 221 -42.21 -20.17 -1.94
CA SER A 221 -42.93 -21.39 -2.25
C SER A 221 -44.30 -21.07 -2.85
N ASP A 222 -44.62 -21.78 -3.92
CA ASP A 222 -45.94 -22.26 -4.34
C ASP A 222 -47.18 -21.48 -3.91
N ASN A 223 -47.94 -21.02 -4.91
CA ASN A 223 -49.38 -21.22 -4.91
C ASN A 223 -49.85 -21.54 -6.34
N ALA A 224 -50.22 -22.79 -6.53
CA ALA A 224 -51.06 -23.24 -7.62
C ALA A 224 -52.46 -22.63 -7.48
N VAL A 225 -53.04 -22.16 -8.58
CA VAL A 225 -54.49 -22.21 -8.81
C VAL A 225 -54.71 -22.56 -10.29
N SER A 226 -55.18 -23.78 -10.52
CA SER A 226 -55.93 -24.16 -11.71
C SER A 226 -57.35 -23.59 -11.59
N ILE A 227 -57.87 -22.93 -12.63
CA ILE A 227 -58.98 -23.39 -13.50
C ILE A 227 -58.73 -22.77 -14.88
#